data_AF-A0AAW2UUN9-F1
#
_entry.id   AF-A0AAW2UUN9-F1
#
_cell.length_a   1.000
_cell.length_b   1.000
_cell.length_c   1.000
_cell.angle_alpha   90.00
_cell.angle_beta   90.00
_cell.angle_gamma   90.00
#
_symmetry.space_group_name_H-M   'P 1'
#
loop_
_entity.id
_entity.type
_entity.pdbx_description
1 polymer ?
#
loop_
_entity_poly.entity_id
_entity_poly.type
_entity_poly.pdbx_seq_one_letter_code
_entity_poly.pdbx_strand_id
1 'polypeptide(L)' 'MESVGDDPWLVLGDFNTVRDPSEVNGTSGDISVAMEEFQDSISSTRLLDLPIQGETYTWNNYSHGARSL' A
#
# COMPACT_ATOMS: atom_id res chain seq x y z
N MET A 1 -4.77 9.32 32.82
CA MET A 1 -4.37 8.71 31.54
C MET A 1 -5.67 8.48 30.81
N GLU A 2 -6.04 9.38 29.90
CA GLU A 2 -7.26 9.19 29.10
C GLU A 2 -7.04 7.94 28.25
N SER A 3 -7.94 6.96 28.35
CA SER A 3 -7.90 5.83 27.43
C SER A 3 -8.21 6.37 26.04
N VAL A 4 -7.43 5.97 25.04
CA VAL A 4 -7.92 6.03 23.65
C VAL A 4 -9.25 5.28 23.66
N GLY A 5 -10.34 5.99 23.36
CA GLY A 5 -11.68 5.41 23.38
C GLY A 5 -11.79 4.23 22.41
N ASP A 6 -12.80 3.37 22.61
CA ASP A 6 -13.12 2.24 21.73
C ASP A 6 -13.71 2.69 20.37
N ASP A 7 -13.44 3.93 19.95
CA ASP A 7 -13.91 4.47 18.68
C ASP A 7 -13.15 3.81 17.51
N PRO A 8 -13.82 3.61 16.36
CA PRO A 8 -13.15 3.09 15.18
C PRO A 8 -12.05 4.07 14.74
N TRP A 9 -10.89 3.51 14.39
CA TRP A 9 -9.73 4.26 13.93
C TRP A 9 -9.36 3.82 12.51
N LEU A 10 -8.61 4.67 11.82
CA LEU A 10 -8.16 4.46 10.45
C LEU A 10 -6.66 4.73 10.35
N VAL A 11 -5.97 3.92 9.53
CA VAL A 11 -4.57 4.16 9.15
C VAL A 11 -4.55 4.61 7.69
N LEU A 12 -3.92 5.75 7.43
CA LEU A 12 -3.72 6.31 6.10
C LEU A 12 -2.29 6.81 5.98
N GLY A 13 -1.70 6.67 4.80
CA GLY A 13 -0.36 7.17 4.53
C GLY A 13 0.22 6.63 3.24
N ASP A 14 1.46 7.00 2.98
CA ASP A 14 2.28 6.39 1.93
C ASP A 14 3.06 5.21 2.52
N PHE A 15 2.62 4.00 2.19
CA PHE A 15 3.24 2.77 2.69
C PHE A 15 4.47 2.34 1.88
N ASN A 16 4.76 2.98 0.74
CA ASN A 16 5.83 2.58 -0.20
C ASN A 16 5.78 1.11 -0.67
N THR A 17 4.63 0.46 -0.55
CA THR A 17 4.38 -0.92 -1.00
C THR A 17 2.91 -1.08 -1.37
N VAL A 18 2.58 -2.18 -2.04
CA VAL A 18 1.21 -2.56 -2.40
C VAL A 18 0.79 -3.81 -1.62
N ARG A 19 -0.51 -4.12 -1.62
CA ARG A 19 -1.02 -5.33 -0.99
C ARG A 19 -1.05 -6.51 -1.97
N ASP A 20 -1.44 -6.24 -3.21
CA ASP A 20 -1.57 -7.26 -4.25
C ASP A 20 -0.68 -6.92 -5.46
N PRO A 21 -0.01 -7.91 -6.10
CA PRO A 21 0.82 -7.65 -7.27
C PRO A 21 0.07 -6.97 -8.42
N SER A 22 -1.25 -7.15 -8.52
CA SER A 22 -2.09 -6.50 -9.53
C SER A 22 -2.23 -4.99 -9.36
N GLU A 23 -1.85 -4.44 -8.20
CA GLU A 23 -1.88 -3.00 -7.91
C GLU A 23 -0.65 -2.27 -8.47
N VAL A 24 0.31 -3.00 -9.04
CA VAL A 24 1.50 -2.42 -9.69
C VAL A 24 1.37 -2.48 -11.21
N ASN A 25 1.62 -1.35 -11.86
CA ASN A 25 1.71 -1.27 -13.31
C ASN A 25 3.18 -1.20 -13.78
N GLY A 26 3.62 -2.21 -14.53
CA GLY A 26 4.98 -2.30 -15.09
C GLY A 26 5.94 -3.12 -14.22
N THR A 27 7.24 -2.96 -14.46
CA THR A 27 8.27 -3.65 -13.68
C THR A 27 8.62 -2.85 -12.44
N SER A 28 8.14 -3.26 -11.28
CA SER A 28 8.75 -2.89 -10.00
C SER A 28 10.01 -3.73 -9.78
N GLY A 29 10.93 -3.25 -8.93
CA GLY A 29 12.01 -4.10 -8.40
C GLY A 29 11.46 -5.27 -7.58
N ASP A 30 12.34 -5.94 -6.83
CA ASP A 30 11.89 -6.96 -5.89
C ASP A 30 11.16 -6.31 -4.70
N ILE A 31 9.82 -6.26 -4.80
CA ILE A 31 8.93 -5.71 -3.77
C ILE A 31 8.28 -6.82 -2.93
N SER A 32 8.55 -8.09 -3.24
CA SER A 32 7.86 -9.24 -2.64
C SER A 32 7.94 -9.27 -1.12
N VAL A 33 9.15 -9.07 -0.58
CA VAL A 33 9.40 -9.02 0.87
C VAL A 33 8.59 -7.91 1.55
N ALA A 34 8.59 -6.70 0.98
CA ALA A 34 7.85 -5.58 1.55
C ALA A 34 6.33 -5.79 1.50
N MET A 35 5.83 -6.48 0.48
CA MET A 35 4.41 -6.85 0.37
C MET A 35 4.03 -7.91 1.42
N GLU A 36 4.88 -8.92 1.63
CA GLU A 36 4.68 -9.95 2.65
C GLU A 36 4.64 -9.34 4.06
N GLU A 37 5.62 -8.50 4.40
CA GLU A 37 5.67 -7.79 5.69
C GLU A 37 4.44 -6.88 5.89
N PHE A 38 3.96 -6.24 4.83
CA PHE A 38 2.76 -5.42 4.87
C PHE A 38 1.48 -6.24 5.10
N GLN A 39 1.35 -7.37 4.41
CA GLN A 39 0.23 -8.30 4.58
C GLN A 39 0.20 -8.91 6.00
N ASP A 40 1.37 -9.23 6.56
CA ASP A 40 1.50 -9.69 7.96
C ASP A 40 1.10 -8.60 8.96
N SER A 41 1.47 -7.35 8.69
CA SER A 41 1.09 -6.19 9.51
C SER A 41 -0.43 -5.97 9.52
N ILE A 42 -1.09 -6.04 8.36
CA ILE A 42 -2.56 -5.95 8.25
C ILE A 42 -3.22 -7.09 9.02
N SER A 43 -2.71 -8.31 8.88
CA SER A 43 -3.28 -9.51 9.49
C SER A 43 -3.15 -9.51 11.02
N SER A 44 -1.98 -9.14 11.53
CA SER A 44 -1.69 -9.08 12.98
C SER A 44 -2.47 -7.98 13.69
N THR A 45 -2.76 -6.87 13.00
CA THR A 45 -3.56 -5.75 13.52
C THR A 45 -5.06 -5.90 13.30
N ARG A 46 -5.49 -6.90 12.51
CA ARG A 46 -6.89 -7.12 12.10
C ARG A 46 -7.50 -5.91 11.41
N LEU A 47 -6.68 -5.16 10.68
CA LEU A 47 -7.14 -4.04 9.88
C LEU A 47 -8.01 -4.54 8.72
N LEU A 48 -9.06 -3.77 8.44
CA LEU A 48 -9.92 -3.99 7.29
C LEU A 48 -9.46 -3.10 6.15
N ASP A 49 -9.41 -3.68 4.95
CA ASP A 49 -9.19 -2.90 3.73
C ASP A 49 -10.45 -2.12 3.38
N LEU A 50 -10.28 -0.85 3.04
CA LEU A 50 -11.40 -0.05 2.57
C LEU A 50 -11.43 -0.06 1.05
N PRO A 51 -12.60 -0.27 0.42
CA PRO A 51 -12.71 -0.22 -1.02
C PRO A 51 -12.30 1.17 -1.52
N ILE A 52 -11.36 1.20 -2.47
CA ILE A 52 -10.96 2.45 -3.13
C ILE A 52 -12.14 3.05 -3.90
N GLN A 53 -12.34 4.34 -3.72
CA GLN A 53 -13.13 5.17 -4.61
C GLN A 53 -12.22 6.23 -5.22
N GLY A 54 -11.99 6.17 -6.53
CA GLY A 54 -11.15 7.11 -7.26
C GLY A 54 -10.19 6.44 -8.24
N GLU A 55 -9.04 7.07 -8.44
CA GLU A 55 -7.98 6.60 -9.33
C GLU A 55 -7.35 5.30 -8.82
N THR A 56 -7.00 4.39 -9.74
CA THR A 56 -6.47 3.05 -9.41
C THR A 56 -5.05 3.09 -8.84
N TYR A 57 -4.25 4.11 -9.17
CA TYR A 57 -2.86 4.23 -8.75
C TYR A 57 -2.62 5.52 -7.97
N THR A 58 -1.86 5.43 -6.89
CA THR A 58 -1.52 6.58 -6.02
C THR A 58 -0.16 7.20 -6.34
N TRP A 59 0.67 6.54 -7.16
CA TRP A 59 2.03 6.98 -7.47
C TRP A 59 2.52 6.53 -8.85
N ASN A 60 3.44 7.29 -9.45
CA ASN A 60 4.12 6.97 -10.71
C ASN A 60 5.60 7.35 -10.64
N ASN A 61 6.49 6.45 -11.02
CA ASN A 61 7.95 6.67 -11.02
C ASN A 61 8.49 7.38 -12.26
N TYR A 62 7.65 7.68 -13.26
CA TYR A 62 8.01 8.24 -14.56
C TYR A 62 9.12 7.47 -15.32
N SER A 63 9.42 6.22 -14.93
CA SER A 63 10.54 5.45 -15.48
C SER A 63 10.33 5.00 -16.93
N HIS A 64 9.09 5.00 -17.41
CA HIS A 64 8.74 4.67 -18.80
C HIS A 64 9.24 5.71 -19.82
N GLY A 65 9.79 6.85 -19.39
CA GLY A 65 10.34 7.90 -20.28
C GLY A 65 11.85 7.88 -20.52
N ALA A 66 12.63 7.07 -19.80
CA ALA A 66 14.10 7.18 -19.77
C ALA A 66 14.85 6.07 -20.52
N ARG A 67 14.16 5.22 -21.30
CA ARG A 67 14.78 4.14 -22.10
C ARG A 67 14.56 4.27 -23.60
N SER A 68 14.56 5.51 -24.09
CA SER A 68 14.70 5.78 -25.52
C SER A 68 15.79 6.83 -25.75
N LEU A 69 17.04 6.44 -25.48
CA LEU A 69 18.27 6.95 -26.09
C LEU A 69 19.32 5.83 -26.06
#